data_AF-A0A183M326-F1
#
_entry.id   AF-A0A183M326-F1
#
_cell.length_a   1.000
_cell.length_b   1.000
_cell.length_c   1.000
_cell.angle_alpha   90.00
_cell.angle_beta   90.00
_cell.angle_gamma   90.00
#
_symmetry.space_group_name_H-M   'P 1'
#
loop_
_entity.id
_entity.type
_entity.pdbx_description
1 polymer ?
#
loop_
_entity_poly.entity_id
_entity_poly.type
_entity_poly.pdbx_seq_one_letter_code
_entity_poly.pdbx_strand_id
1 'polypeptide(L)' 'MKSGWRLIGHILRKSSNCVTKQALTWNPEGKRKRGRPKNTLRWEIEEDMKRINNNWKELERTAQYKVG' A
#
# COMPACT_ATOMS: atom_id res chain seq x y z
N MET A 1 -12.36 11.01 -6.82
CA MET A 1 -11.20 10.09 -6.72
C MET A 1 -10.99 9.76 -5.25
N LYS A 2 -11.09 8.48 -4.87
CA LYS A 2 -11.25 8.03 -3.48
C LYS A 2 -10.02 8.32 -2.61
N SER A 3 -10.26 8.65 -1.35
CA SER A 3 -9.31 9.06 -0.29
C SER A 3 -8.10 8.14 -0.09
N GLY A 4 -8.21 6.85 -0.46
CA GLY A 4 -7.12 5.87 -0.37
C GLY A 4 -5.89 6.24 -1.21
N TRP A 5 -6.08 6.78 -2.43
CA TRP A 5 -4.97 7.11 -3.34
C TRP A 5 -4.06 8.23 -2.82
N ARG A 6 -4.63 9.22 -2.14
CA ARG A 6 -3.84 10.28 -1.50
C ARG A 6 -2.95 9.72 -0.40
N LEU A 7 -3.46 8.77 0.37
CA LEU A 7 -2.72 8.11 1.45
C LEU A 7 -1.64 7.17 0.90
N ILE A 8 -1.97 6.39 -0.13
CA ILE A 8 -1.02 5.51 -0.83
C ILE A 8 0.14 6.31 -1.42
N GLY A 9 -0.16 7.38 -2.16
CA GLY A 9 0.86 8.27 -2.71
C GLY A 9 1.71 8.94 -1.61
N HIS A 10 1.12 9.25 -0.46
CA HIS A 10 1.87 9.79 0.68
C HIS A 10 2.82 8.75 1.29
N ILE A 11 2.37 7.51 1.51
CA ILE A 11 3.17 6.42 2.09
C ILE A 11 4.28 5.98 1.11
N LEU A 12 3.98 5.85 -0.18
CA LEU A 12 4.95 5.44 -1.20
C LEU A 12 6.09 6.45 -1.38
N ARG A 13 5.81 7.74 -1.14
CA ARG A 13 6.78 8.85 -1.18
C ARG A 13 7.68 8.91 0.07
N LYS A 14 7.32 8.26 1.17
CA LYS A 14 8.23 8.13 2.32
C LYS A 14 9.42 7.23 1.97
N SER A 15 10.54 7.43 2.66
CA SER A 15 11.77 6.65 2.45
C SER A 15 11.52 5.15 2.63
N SER A 16 12.36 4.32 1.99
CA SER A 16 12.31 2.85 2.09
C SER A 16 12.38 2.33 3.53
N ASN A 17 12.99 3.09 4.43
CA ASN A 17 13.12 2.77 5.85
C ASN A 17 11.89 3.16 6.69
N CYS A 18 10.86 3.76 6.08
CA CYS A 18 9.66 4.15 6.78
C CYS A 18 8.87 2.91 7.22
N VAL A 19 8.64 2.79 8.53
CA VAL A 19 7.87 1.69 9.15
C VAL A 19 6.51 1.50 8.47
N THR A 20 5.87 2.59 8.01
CA THR A 20 4.59 2.54 7.30
C THR A 20 4.70 1.91 5.90
N LYS A 21 5.82 2.13 5.19
CA LYS A 21 6.10 1.52 3.88
C LYS A 21 6.48 0.05 4.03
N GLN A 22 7.25 -0.30 5.07
CA GLN A 22 7.57 -1.68 5.41
C GLN A 22 6.34 -2.47 5.88
N ALA A 23 5.48 -1.89 6.70
CA ALA A 23 4.24 -2.53 7.16
C ALA A 23 3.27 -2.85 6.01
N LEU A 24 3.42 -2.15 4.88
CA LEU A 24 2.64 -2.37 3.67
C LEU A 24 3.12 -3.59 2.88
N THR A 25 4.44 -3.80 2.78
CA THR A 25 5.08 -4.97 2.17
C THR A 25 5.23 -6.16 3.12
N TRP A 26 4.99 -5.97 4.42
CA TRP A 26 5.16 -7.02 5.41
C TRP A 26 4.13 -8.13 5.24
N ASN A 27 4.61 -9.33 4.88
CA ASN A 27 3.84 -10.55 4.93
C ASN A 27 4.14 -11.26 6.27
N PRO A 28 3.27 -11.16 7.29
CA PRO A 28 3.55 -11.81 8.57
C PRO A 28 3.55 -13.32 8.38
N GLU A 29 4.72 -13.93 8.51
CA GLU A 29 4.90 -15.36 8.46
C GLU A 29 4.31 -15.97 9.74
N GLY A 30 3.21 -16.72 9.61
CA GLY A 30 2.53 -17.37 10.72
C GLY A 30 1.00 -17.34 10.66
N LYS A 31 0.35 -18.28 11.35
CA LYS A 31 -1.11 -18.29 11.49
C LYS A 31 -1.55 -17.14 12.39
N ARG A 32 -2.31 -16.20 11.82
CA ARG A 32 -2.96 -15.12 12.58
C ARG A 32 -3.93 -15.70 13.62
N LYS A 33 -3.95 -15.12 14.82
CA LYS A 33 -4.99 -15.42 15.83
C LYS A 33 -6.37 -15.04 15.29
N ARG A 34 -7.34 -15.95 15.44
CA ARG A 34 -8.75 -15.73 15.08
C ARG A 34 -9.26 -14.53 15.89
N GLY A 35 -9.80 -13.50 15.22
CA GLY A 35 -10.30 -12.28 15.86
C GLY A 35 -9.42 -11.02 15.69
N ARG A 36 -8.21 -11.12 15.15
CA ARG A 36 -7.44 -9.91 14.77
C ARG A 36 -8.07 -9.29 13.51
N PRO A 37 -8.46 -7.99 13.53
CA PRO A 37 -9.04 -7.35 12.35
C PRO A 37 -8.07 -7.42 11.19
N LYS A 38 -8.60 -7.79 10.01
CA LYS A 38 -7.88 -7.69 8.74
C LYS A 38 -7.56 -6.21 8.55
N ASN A 39 -6.29 -5.87 8.41
CA ASN A 39 -5.86 -4.48 8.34
C ASN A 39 -6.55 -3.81 7.14
N THR A 40 -7.53 -2.93 7.41
CA THR A 40 -8.37 -2.24 6.42
C THR A 40 -7.52 -1.55 5.37
N LEU A 41 -6.45 -0.89 5.82
CA LEU A 41 -5.51 -0.19 4.97
C LEU A 41 -4.85 -1.09 3.91
N ARG A 42 -4.46 -2.32 4.27
CA ARG A 42 -3.83 -3.24 3.32
C ARG A 42 -4.84 -3.73 2.29
N TRP A 43 -6.08 -3.96 2.70
CA TRP A 43 -7.14 -4.45 1.80
C TRP A 43 -7.60 -3.37 0.83
N GLU A 44 -7.79 -2.14 1.30
CA GLU A 44 -8.09 -0.98 0.45
C GLU A 44 -6.99 -0.78 -0.61
N ILE A 45 -5.73 -0.96 -0.21
CA ILE A 45 -4.58 -0.87 -1.12
C ILE A 45 -4.58 -2.04 -2.11
N GLU A 46 -4.75 -3.28 -1.65
CA GLU A 46 -4.82 -4.46 -2.52
C GLU A 46 -5.98 -4.36 -3.54
N GLU A 47 -7.14 -3.83 -3.13
CA GLU A 47 -8.29 -3.56 -4.00
C GLU A 47 -7.98 -2.46 -5.02
N ASP A 48 -7.43 -1.34 -4.56
CA ASP A 48 -7.04 -0.23 -5.43
C ASP A 48 -5.96 -0.68 -6.43
N MET A 49 -5.02 -1.54 -6.03
CA MET A 49 -4.04 -2.17 -6.91
C MET A 49 -4.69 -3.10 -7.94
N LYS A 50 -5.60 -3.97 -7.52
CA LYS A 50 -6.35 -4.86 -8.41
C LYS A 50 -7.13 -4.09 -9.48
N ARG A 51 -7.66 -2.92 -9.15
CA ARG A 51 -8.38 -2.07 -10.10
C ARG A 51 -7.49 -1.45 -11.17
N ILE A 52 -6.21 -1.23 -10.88
CA ILE A 52 -5.26 -0.62 -11.83
C ILE A 52 -4.50 -1.69 -12.63
N ASN A 53 -4.47 -2.95 -12.18
CA ASN A 53 -3.77 -4.06 -12.83
C ASN A 53 -2.28 -3.77 -13.13
N ASN A 54 -1.66 -2.88 -12.34
CA ASN A 54 -0.25 -2.52 -12.47
C ASN A 54 0.59 -3.20 -11.40
N ASN A 55 1.84 -3.47 -11.74
CA ASN A 55 2.79 -4.06 -10.81
C ASN A 55 3.22 -3.04 -9.73
N TRP A 56 3.65 -3.51 -8.55
CA TRP A 56 4.10 -2.68 -7.42
C TRP A 56 5.16 -1.65 -7.85
N LYS A 57 6.07 -2.08 -8.73
CA LYS A 57 7.16 -1.28 -9.27
C LYS A 57 6.67 -0.11 -10.14
N GLU A 58 5.60 -0.32 -10.91
CA GLU A 58 5.01 0.71 -11.76
C GLU A 58 4.16 1.70 -10.97
N LEU A 59 3.49 1.21 -9.92
CA LEU A 59 2.76 2.05 -8.97
C LEU A 59 3.71 2.98 -8.20
N GLU A 60 4.85 2.47 -7.74
CA GLU A 60 5.87 3.28 -7.09
C GLU A 60 6.41 4.37 -8.04
N ARG A 61 6.68 4.00 -9.30
CA ARG A 61 7.12 4.95 -10.33
C ARG A 61 6.07 6.01 -10.65
N THR A 62 4.80 5.60 -10.76
CA THR A 62 3.68 6.50 -11.05
C THR A 62 3.38 7.44 -9.87
N ALA A 63 3.49 6.94 -8.64
CA ALA A 63 3.36 7.75 -7.43
C ALA A 63 4.46 8.81 -7.31
N GLN A 64 5.66 8.54 -7.85
CA GLN A 64 6.74 9.52 -7.95
C GLN A 64 6.55 10.52 -9.10
N TYR A 65 5.99 10.09 -10.25
CA TYR A 65 5.81 10.93 -11.45
C TYR A 65 4.55 11.81 -11.48
N LYS A 66 3.47 11.45 -10.78
CA LYS A 66 2.19 12.21 -10.79
C LYS A 66 2.23 13.59 -10.11
N VAL A 67 3.42 14.09 -9.76
CA VAL A 67 3.62 15.43 -9.20
C VAL A 67 4.58 16.18 -10.12
N GLY A 68 3.99 16.83 -11.12
CA GLY A 68 4.47 18.02 -11.81
C GLY A 68 3.30 19.00 -11.84
#